data_AF-A0A7Y4QS82-F1
#
_entry.id   AF-A0A7Y4QS82-F1
#
_cell.length_a   1.000
_cell.length_b   1.000
_cell.length_c   1.000
_cell.angle_alpha   90.00
_cell.angle_beta   90.00
_cell.angle_gamma   90.00
#
_symmetry.space_group_name_H-M   'P 1'
#
loop_
_entity.id
_entity.type
_entity.pdbx_description
1 polymer ?
#
loop_
_entity_poly.entity_id
_entity_poly.type
_entity_poly.pdbx_seq_one_letter_code
_entity_poly.pdbx_strand_id
1 'polypeptide(L)'
;MGLFNSIFKGFHQVINGGKDVLAPVEGIGFEDWAKANAGIASGKSVDEIAKQLGVDRPRWDRANEEWLARMKNDKTFTLSMKYASVFNKNAAGNLPLKKDFNDQTYPIEKYAEVTVAMEFLGKQGRDAQDVLKDFGLTVADYSNLGSYYTKKIFMSPMGLGMKFQNHIMEYRAKYEKIIQDDGTHDDIKF
;
A
#
# COMPACT_ATOMS: atom_id res chain seq x y z
N MET A 1 -45.13 19.91 -0.74
CA MET A 1 -44.51 18.58 -0.94
C MET A 1 -43.49 18.71 -2.06
N GLY A 2 -42.18 18.51 -1.96
CA GLY A 2 -41.17 18.32 -0.92
C GLY A 2 -39.84 18.23 -1.70
N LEU A 3 -38.99 19.26 -1.73
CA LEU A 3 -37.77 19.42 -0.92
C LEU A 3 -36.84 18.18 -0.83
N PHE A 4 -36.44 17.60 -1.97
CA PHE A 4 -35.37 16.57 -2.01
C PHE A 4 -34.26 16.79 -3.04
N ASN A 5 -34.06 18.03 -3.52
CA ASN A 5 -33.06 18.31 -4.57
C ASN A 5 -31.82 19.09 -4.10
N SER A 6 -31.36 18.89 -2.85
CA SER A 6 -30.18 19.63 -2.35
C SER A 6 -29.48 18.95 -1.17
N ILE A 7 -28.70 17.89 -1.40
CA ILE A 7 -27.74 17.38 -0.39
C ILE A 7 -26.33 17.07 -0.96
N PHE A 8 -26.13 17.04 -2.28
CA PHE A 8 -24.81 16.69 -2.87
C PHE A 8 -23.97 17.88 -3.36
N LYS A 9 -24.33 19.12 -3.01
CA LYS A 9 -23.70 20.34 -3.57
C LYS A 9 -22.40 20.78 -2.87
N GLY A 10 -21.53 19.82 -2.53
CA GLY A 10 -20.34 20.07 -1.70
C GLY A 10 -19.01 19.47 -2.15
N PHE A 11 -18.94 18.78 -3.28
CA PHE A 11 -17.66 18.28 -3.80
C PHE A 11 -17.25 19.12 -5.01
N HIS A 12 -16.11 19.80 -4.88
CA HIS A 12 -15.46 20.49 -5.99
C HIS A 12 -15.30 19.50 -7.16
N GLN A 13 -16.00 19.76 -8.26
CA GLN A 13 -15.82 19.01 -9.50
C GLN A 13 -14.40 19.21 -9.97
N VAL A 14 -13.62 18.14 -9.98
CA VAL A 14 -12.34 18.12 -10.69
C VAL A 14 -12.69 17.70 -12.11
N ILE A 15 -12.54 18.60 -13.07
CA ILE A 15 -12.85 18.35 -14.48
C ILE A 15 -11.54 18.18 -15.24
N ASN A 16 -11.35 17.04 -15.89
CA ASN A 16 -10.25 16.81 -16.84
C ASN A 16 -10.86 16.50 -18.22
N GLY A 17 -10.56 17.34 -19.22
CA GLY A 17 -11.10 17.16 -20.58
C GLY A 17 -12.63 17.18 -20.68
N GLY A 18 -13.33 17.87 -19.78
CA GLY A 18 -14.80 17.99 -19.80
C GLY A 18 -15.58 16.85 -19.12
N LYS A 19 -14.90 15.87 -18.52
CA LYS A 19 -15.52 14.82 -17.70
C LYS A 19 -15.29 15.10 -16.22
N ASP A 20 -16.33 14.96 -15.42
CA ASP A 20 -16.22 14.94 -13.95
C ASP A 20 -15.44 13.69 -13.56
N VAL A 21 -14.17 13.85 -13.21
CA VAL A 21 -13.31 12.70 -12.90
C VAL A 21 -13.68 12.03 -11.58
N LEU A 22 -14.54 12.67 -10.77
CA LEU A 22 -15.02 12.14 -9.49
C LEU A 22 -16.42 11.49 -9.59
N ALA A 23 -17.03 11.46 -10.77
CA ALA A 23 -18.29 10.76 -10.98
C ALA A 23 -18.17 9.28 -10.57
N PRO A 24 -19.11 8.71 -9.80
CA PRO A 24 -19.07 7.31 -9.40
C PRO A 24 -18.96 6.35 -10.59
N VAL A 25 -18.22 5.25 -10.41
CA VAL A 25 -18.09 4.17 -11.40
C VAL A 25 -18.79 2.94 -10.85
N GLU A 26 -19.74 2.38 -11.61
CA GLU A 26 -20.53 1.21 -11.15
C GLU A 26 -21.24 1.47 -9.80
N GLY A 27 -21.58 2.74 -9.51
CA GLY A 27 -22.14 3.16 -8.22
C GLY A 27 -21.12 3.33 -7.09
N ILE A 28 -19.83 3.08 -7.34
CA ILE A 28 -18.75 3.21 -6.36
C ILE A 28 -18.12 4.60 -6.48
N GLY A 29 -18.27 5.42 -5.45
CA GLY A 29 -17.63 6.74 -5.36
C GLY A 29 -16.13 6.65 -5.10
N PHE A 30 -15.39 7.70 -5.46
CA PHE A 30 -13.93 7.75 -5.33
C PHE A 30 -13.42 7.43 -3.91
N GLU A 31 -14.04 8.01 -2.88
CA GLU A 31 -13.58 7.82 -1.50
C GLU A 31 -13.84 6.40 -0.99
N ASP A 32 -14.94 5.78 -1.40
CA ASP A 32 -15.25 4.40 -1.00
C ASP A 32 -14.37 3.40 -1.74
N TRP A 33 -14.07 3.65 -3.02
CA TRP A 33 -13.05 2.91 -3.76
C TRP A 33 -11.66 3.06 -3.13
N ALA A 34 -11.25 4.25 -2.70
CA ALA A 34 -9.96 4.46 -2.04
C ALA A 34 -9.89 3.79 -0.66
N LYS A 35 -10.97 3.83 0.14
CA LYS A 35 -11.09 3.08 1.41
C LYS A 35 -11.06 1.57 1.18
N ALA A 36 -11.70 1.09 0.13
CA ALA A 36 -11.71 -0.32 -0.23
C ALA A 36 -10.29 -0.81 -0.58
N ASN A 37 -9.54 -0.04 -1.39
CA ASN A 37 -8.14 -0.34 -1.66
C ASN A 37 -7.27 -0.30 -0.38
N ALA A 38 -7.53 0.62 0.54
CA ALA A 38 -6.88 0.61 1.84
C ALA A 38 -7.19 -0.67 2.61
N GLY A 39 -8.45 -1.12 2.62
CA GLY A 39 -8.86 -2.38 3.23
C GLY A 39 -8.17 -3.60 2.61
N ILE A 40 -8.03 -3.63 1.28
CA ILE A 40 -7.31 -4.71 0.57
C ILE A 40 -5.83 -4.71 0.94
N ALA A 41 -5.21 -3.52 0.97
CA ALA A 41 -3.83 -3.37 1.42
C ALA A 41 -3.64 -3.82 2.87
N SER A 42 -4.68 -3.66 3.69
CA SER A 42 -4.78 -4.13 5.08
C SER A 42 -5.19 -5.59 5.25
N GLY A 43 -5.20 -6.38 4.17
CA GLY A 43 -5.44 -7.81 4.23
C GLY A 43 -6.89 -8.26 4.08
N LYS A 44 -7.85 -7.36 3.81
CA LYS A 44 -9.20 -7.80 3.40
C LYS A 44 -9.15 -8.44 2.02
N SER A 45 -9.93 -9.49 1.83
CA SER A 45 -10.15 -10.04 0.50
C SER A 45 -11.02 -9.11 -0.36
N VAL A 46 -10.88 -9.22 -1.68
CA VAL A 46 -11.71 -8.45 -2.61
C VAL A 46 -13.18 -8.84 -2.50
N ASP A 47 -13.50 -10.09 -2.16
CA ASP A 47 -14.89 -10.54 -2.02
C ASP A 47 -15.55 -9.93 -0.77
N GLU A 48 -14.80 -9.75 0.33
CA GLU A 48 -15.28 -9.00 1.49
C GLU A 48 -15.54 -7.54 1.16
N ILE A 49 -14.68 -6.92 0.35
CA ILE A 49 -14.86 -5.54 -0.14
C ILE A 49 -16.11 -5.43 -1.02
N ALA A 50 -16.27 -6.31 -2.00
CA ALA A 50 -17.42 -6.30 -2.90
C ALA A 50 -18.73 -6.42 -2.11
N LYS A 51 -18.78 -7.33 -1.13
CA LYS A 51 -19.90 -7.48 -0.20
C LYS A 51 -20.14 -6.22 0.65
N GLN A 52 -19.09 -5.60 1.20
CA GLN A 52 -19.20 -4.35 1.99
C GLN A 52 -19.75 -3.20 1.16
N LEU A 53 -19.41 -3.13 -0.12
CA LEU A 53 -19.87 -2.10 -1.06
C LEU A 53 -21.23 -2.43 -1.70
N GLY A 54 -21.80 -3.61 -1.46
CA GLY A 54 -23.06 -4.04 -2.06
C GLY A 54 -22.96 -4.30 -3.58
N VAL A 55 -21.77 -4.67 -4.07
CA VAL A 55 -21.51 -4.97 -5.49
C VAL A 55 -21.04 -6.41 -5.66
N ASP A 56 -21.14 -6.93 -6.89
CA ASP A 56 -20.52 -8.20 -7.26
C ASP A 56 -19.05 -8.00 -7.67
N ARG A 57 -18.30 -9.10 -7.71
CA ARG A 57 -16.88 -9.10 -8.07
C ARG A 57 -16.63 -8.48 -9.46
N PRO A 58 -17.38 -8.83 -10.52
CA PRO A 58 -17.21 -8.19 -11.83
C PRO A 58 -17.42 -6.67 -11.82
N ARG A 59 -18.40 -6.15 -11.06
CA ARG A 59 -18.61 -4.70 -10.89
C ARG A 59 -17.44 -4.04 -10.16
N TRP A 60 -16.93 -4.67 -9.10
CA TRP A 60 -15.73 -4.18 -8.42
C TRP A 60 -14.55 -4.10 -9.39
N ASP A 61 -14.28 -5.15 -10.16
CA ASP A 61 -13.11 -5.20 -11.05
C ASP A 61 -13.17 -4.08 -12.12
N ARG A 62 -14.34 -3.86 -12.75
CA ARG A 62 -14.55 -2.76 -13.71
C ARG A 62 -14.41 -1.39 -13.07
N ALA A 63 -14.98 -1.20 -11.88
CA ALA A 63 -14.84 0.06 -11.16
C ALA A 63 -13.39 0.34 -10.79
N ASN A 64 -12.67 -0.68 -10.33
CA ASN A 64 -11.27 -0.56 -9.95
C ASN A 64 -10.40 -0.21 -11.16
N GLU A 65 -10.59 -0.88 -12.30
CA GLU A 65 -9.86 -0.60 -13.53
C GLU A 65 -10.06 0.85 -14.01
N GLU A 66 -11.30 1.33 -14.05
CA GLU A 66 -11.62 2.69 -14.47
C GLU A 66 -11.04 3.74 -13.51
N TRP A 67 -11.11 3.53 -12.19
CA TRP A 67 -10.51 4.45 -11.21
C TRP A 67 -8.98 4.49 -11.34
N LEU A 68 -8.32 3.34 -11.54
CA LEU A 68 -6.89 3.28 -11.82
C LEU A 68 -6.55 4.01 -13.13
N ALA A 69 -7.36 3.85 -14.18
CA ALA A 69 -7.19 4.56 -15.45
C ALA A 69 -7.32 6.08 -15.28
N ARG A 70 -8.29 6.55 -14.49
CA ARG A 70 -8.45 7.98 -14.15
C ARG A 70 -7.26 8.53 -13.41
N MET A 71 -6.74 7.82 -12.41
CA MET A 71 -5.52 8.23 -11.70
C MET A 71 -4.31 8.28 -12.65
N LYS A 72 -4.13 7.27 -13.51
CA LYS A 72 -3.04 7.24 -14.50
C LYS A 72 -3.11 8.43 -15.47
N ASN A 73 -4.31 8.87 -15.81
CA ASN A 73 -4.56 9.97 -16.73
C ASN A 73 -4.61 11.36 -16.06
N ASP A 74 -4.60 11.42 -14.72
CA ASP A 74 -4.57 12.68 -13.98
C ASP A 74 -3.18 13.34 -14.09
N LYS A 75 -3.12 14.44 -14.83
CA LYS A 75 -1.89 15.25 -15.00
C LYS A 75 -1.73 16.31 -13.91
N THR A 76 -2.73 16.50 -13.05
CA THR A 76 -2.72 17.50 -11.99
C THR A 76 -2.31 16.94 -10.62
N PHE A 77 -2.13 15.62 -10.52
CA PHE A 77 -1.86 14.87 -9.28
C PHE A 77 -2.94 14.99 -8.20
N THR A 78 -4.07 15.65 -8.49
CA THR A 78 -5.17 15.89 -7.55
C THR A 78 -5.77 14.58 -7.04
N LEU A 79 -6.07 13.64 -7.95
CA LEU A 79 -6.63 12.33 -7.62
C LEU A 79 -5.62 11.51 -6.83
N SER A 80 -4.35 11.52 -7.22
CA SER A 80 -3.29 10.79 -6.50
C SER A 80 -3.11 11.30 -5.07
N MET A 81 -3.11 12.62 -4.86
CA MET A 81 -3.02 13.21 -3.52
C MET A 81 -4.25 12.89 -2.67
N LYS A 82 -5.46 12.99 -3.24
CA LYS A 82 -6.70 12.65 -2.52
C LYS A 82 -6.75 11.16 -2.20
N TYR A 83 -6.36 10.30 -3.14
CA TYR A 83 -6.24 8.86 -2.94
C TYR A 83 -5.29 8.54 -1.79
N ALA A 84 -4.06 9.06 -1.83
CA ALA A 84 -3.06 8.83 -0.79
C ALA A 84 -3.57 9.28 0.60
N SER A 85 -4.25 10.43 0.67
CA SER A 85 -4.85 10.93 1.92
C SER A 85 -5.93 10.00 2.47
N VAL A 86 -6.86 9.53 1.62
CA VAL A 86 -7.90 8.59 2.04
C VAL A 86 -7.30 7.23 2.39
N PHE A 87 -6.41 6.72 1.56
CA PHE A 87 -5.74 5.43 1.74
C PHE A 87 -5.00 5.39 3.08
N ASN A 88 -4.09 6.33 3.33
CA ASN A 88 -3.29 6.37 4.55
C ASN A 88 -4.13 6.53 5.83
N LYS A 89 -5.29 7.18 5.75
CA LYS A 89 -6.21 7.29 6.89
C LYS A 89 -6.95 5.99 7.22
N ASN A 90 -7.12 5.10 6.24
CA ASN A 90 -7.98 3.92 6.35
C ASN A 90 -7.20 2.60 6.29
N ALA A 91 -5.94 2.63 5.89
CA ALA A 91 -5.10 1.45 5.87
C ALA A 91 -4.71 1.09 7.32
N ALA A 92 -5.16 -0.08 7.76
CA ALA A 92 -4.70 -0.74 8.96
C ALA A 92 -3.50 -1.67 8.66
N GLY A 93 -2.58 -1.76 9.61
CA GLY A 93 -1.54 -2.78 9.62
C GLY A 93 -2.05 -4.12 10.18
N ASN A 94 -1.43 -5.23 9.78
CA ASN A 94 -1.60 -6.53 10.44
C ASN A 94 -0.79 -6.62 11.73
N LEU A 95 0.23 -5.78 11.90
CA LEU A 95 0.92 -5.60 13.16
C LEU A 95 0.09 -4.69 14.08
N PRO A 96 0.10 -4.91 15.41
CA PRO A 96 -0.74 -4.18 16.34
C PRO A 96 -0.60 -2.66 16.14
N LEU A 97 -1.69 -2.06 15.66
CA LEU A 97 -1.80 -0.64 15.36
C LEU A 97 -1.26 0.20 16.53
N LYS A 98 -0.22 0.99 16.24
CA LYS A 98 0.32 2.08 17.05
C LYS A 98 0.97 1.78 18.40
N LYS A 99 0.89 0.59 19.01
CA LYS A 99 1.41 0.44 20.39
C LYS A 99 2.81 -0.13 20.56
N ASP A 100 3.32 -0.96 19.64
CA ASP A 100 4.57 -1.68 19.91
C ASP A 100 5.47 -1.89 18.68
N PHE A 101 5.61 -0.91 17.78
CA PHE A 101 6.80 -0.92 16.92
C PHE A 101 8.01 -0.65 17.79
N ASN A 102 8.67 -1.73 18.19
CA ASN A 102 9.86 -1.69 19.00
C ASN A 102 10.83 -2.76 18.47
N ASP A 103 12.09 -2.65 18.88
CA ASP A 103 13.14 -3.56 18.40
C ASP A 103 12.90 -5.02 18.81
N GLN A 104 11.92 -5.31 19.66
CA GLN A 104 11.60 -6.67 20.10
C GLN A 104 10.55 -7.34 19.20
N THR A 105 9.60 -6.57 18.66
CA THR A 105 8.52 -7.10 17.82
C THR A 105 8.90 -7.14 16.34
N TYR A 106 9.64 -6.13 15.87
CA TYR A 106 10.13 -6.09 14.50
C TYR A 106 11.51 -5.42 14.44
N PRO A 107 12.59 -6.18 14.71
CA PRO A 107 13.95 -5.64 14.84
C PRO A 107 14.48 -5.04 13.53
N ILE A 108 15.51 -4.19 13.62
CA ILE A 108 16.03 -3.43 12.46
C ILE A 108 16.63 -4.35 11.40
N GLU A 109 17.16 -5.49 11.83
CA GLU A 109 17.63 -6.61 11.03
C GLU A 109 16.51 -7.14 10.13
N LYS A 110 15.32 -7.40 10.69
CA LYS A 110 14.16 -7.90 9.94
C LYS A 110 13.61 -6.83 8.99
N TYR A 111 13.62 -5.56 9.40
CA TYR A 111 13.23 -4.47 8.51
C TYR A 111 14.20 -4.30 7.33
N ALA A 112 15.51 -4.47 7.56
CA ALA A 112 16.52 -4.49 6.50
C ALA A 112 16.29 -5.66 5.53
N GLU A 113 16.00 -6.87 6.04
CA GLU A 113 15.71 -8.04 5.21
C GLU A 113 14.52 -7.79 4.27
N VAL A 114 13.40 -7.24 4.78
CA VAL A 114 12.22 -6.92 3.95
C VAL A 114 12.57 -5.89 2.89
N THR A 115 13.33 -4.86 3.25
CA THR A 115 13.75 -3.79 2.32
C THR A 115 14.51 -4.38 1.13
N VAL A 116 15.44 -5.30 1.39
CA VAL A 116 16.22 -5.98 0.34
C VAL A 116 15.36 -6.97 -0.45
N ALA A 117 14.50 -7.75 0.22
CA ALA A 117 13.59 -8.68 -0.43
C ALA A 117 12.69 -7.96 -1.46
N MET A 118 12.09 -6.84 -1.06
CA MET A 118 11.28 -5.99 -1.94
C MET A 118 12.07 -5.48 -3.15
N GLU A 119 13.35 -5.13 -2.96
CA GLU A 119 14.23 -4.69 -4.05
C GLU A 119 14.49 -5.83 -5.05
N PHE A 120 14.94 -6.99 -4.58
CA PHE A 120 15.39 -8.07 -5.44
C PHE A 120 14.25 -8.84 -6.08
N LEU A 121 13.20 -9.12 -5.32
CA LEU A 121 12.03 -9.85 -5.83
C LEU A 121 11.17 -8.95 -6.72
N GLY A 122 11.08 -7.65 -6.40
CA GLY A 122 10.46 -6.67 -7.29
C GLY A 122 11.16 -6.58 -8.65
N LYS A 123 12.50 -6.64 -8.70
CA LYS A 123 13.26 -6.71 -9.97
C LYS A 123 12.96 -7.98 -10.79
N GLN A 124 12.50 -9.05 -10.14
CA GLN A 124 12.05 -10.28 -10.79
C GLN A 124 10.55 -10.28 -11.14
N GLY A 125 9.86 -9.15 -10.92
CA GLY A 125 8.44 -8.99 -11.28
C GLY A 125 7.46 -9.44 -10.21
N ARG A 126 7.90 -9.78 -9.00
CA ARG A 126 6.98 -10.07 -7.89
C ARG A 126 6.28 -8.82 -7.40
N ASP A 127 4.99 -8.97 -7.12
CA ASP A 127 4.19 -7.90 -6.55
C ASP A 127 4.64 -7.56 -5.11
N ALA A 128 4.68 -6.27 -4.81
CA ALA A 128 5.10 -5.73 -3.52
C ALA A 128 4.23 -6.21 -2.36
N GLN A 129 2.90 -6.28 -2.56
CA GLN A 129 1.99 -6.75 -1.52
C GLN A 129 2.21 -8.23 -1.25
N ASP A 130 2.49 -9.02 -2.28
CA ASP A 130 2.82 -10.43 -2.10
C ASP A 130 4.14 -10.60 -1.33
N VAL A 131 5.19 -9.84 -1.67
CA VAL A 131 6.49 -9.94 -0.94
C VAL A 131 6.29 -9.64 0.53
N LEU A 132 5.52 -8.61 0.86
CA LEU A 132 5.25 -8.24 2.25
C LEU A 132 4.47 -9.34 3.01
N LYS A 133 3.58 -10.07 2.35
CA LYS A 133 2.85 -11.19 2.99
C LYS A 133 3.78 -12.30 3.46
N ASP A 134 4.88 -12.57 2.77
CA ASP A 134 5.86 -13.58 3.19
C ASP A 134 6.50 -13.22 4.54
N PHE A 135 6.56 -11.93 4.85
CA PHE A 135 7.04 -11.40 6.14
C PHE A 135 5.91 -11.18 7.15
N GLY A 136 4.67 -11.60 6.84
CA GLY A 136 3.49 -11.33 7.66
C GLY A 136 3.09 -9.85 7.71
N LEU A 137 3.54 -9.05 6.74
CA LEU A 137 3.32 -7.61 6.68
C LEU A 137 2.24 -7.23 5.66
N THR A 138 1.55 -6.14 5.97
CA THR A 138 0.79 -5.34 4.99
C THR A 138 1.64 -4.20 4.44
N VAL A 139 1.15 -3.56 3.38
CA VAL A 139 1.72 -2.29 2.88
C VAL A 139 1.69 -1.19 3.95
N ALA A 140 0.66 -1.20 4.80
CA ALA A 140 0.53 -0.26 5.91
C ALA A 140 1.59 -0.52 7.00
N ASP A 141 1.84 -1.79 7.35
CA ASP A 141 2.89 -2.17 8.30
C ASP A 141 4.26 -1.71 7.80
N TYR A 142 4.58 -1.99 6.53
CA TYR A 142 5.85 -1.60 5.95
C TYR A 142 6.05 -0.07 5.94
N SER A 143 5.00 0.68 5.58
CA SER A 143 5.03 2.16 5.63
C SER A 143 5.24 2.69 7.06
N ASN A 144 4.60 2.06 8.04
CA ASN A 144 4.74 2.43 9.45
C ASN A 144 6.13 2.08 10.00
N LEU A 145 6.67 0.90 9.67
CA LEU A 145 8.04 0.49 10.00
C LEU A 145 9.07 1.46 9.41
N GLY A 146 8.91 1.86 8.15
CA GLY A 146 9.78 2.84 7.51
C GLY A 146 9.75 4.19 8.20
N SER A 147 8.57 4.67 8.58
CA SER A 147 8.43 5.92 9.35
C SER A 147 9.10 5.82 10.73
N TYR A 148 8.91 4.70 11.44
CA TYR A 148 9.52 4.44 12.74
C TYR A 148 11.05 4.43 12.65
N TYR A 149 11.63 3.62 11.76
CA TYR A 149 13.07 3.49 11.63
C TYR A 149 13.73 4.73 11.05
N THR A 150 13.10 5.45 10.12
CA THR A 150 13.61 6.73 9.62
C THR A 150 13.75 7.74 10.76
N LYS A 151 12.72 7.91 11.59
CA LYS A 151 12.77 8.79 12.76
C LYS A 151 13.87 8.36 13.73
N LYS A 152 13.96 7.06 14.03
CA LYS A 152 14.92 6.51 14.99
C LYS A 152 16.37 6.63 14.52
N ILE A 153 16.63 6.43 13.24
CA ILE A 153 17.95 6.61 12.62
C ILE A 153 18.35 8.08 12.65
N PHE A 154 17.45 8.99 12.26
CA PHE A 154 17.73 10.43 12.24
C PHE A 154 17.95 11.00 13.65
N MET A 155 17.24 10.50 14.66
CA MET A 155 17.35 10.97 16.04
C MET A 155 18.47 10.27 16.85
N SER A 156 19.14 9.24 16.32
CA SER A 156 20.19 8.52 17.05
C SER A 156 21.56 9.22 16.95
N PRO A 157 22.27 9.47 18.07
CA PRO A 157 23.53 10.23 18.06
C PRO A 157 24.67 9.62 17.24
N MET A 158 24.71 8.30 17.02
CA MET A 158 25.49 7.57 16.00
C MET A 158 25.27 6.06 16.18
N GLY A 159 25.28 5.27 15.10
CA GLY A 159 25.35 3.79 15.17
C GLY A 159 24.17 3.02 14.56
N LEU A 160 22.92 3.47 14.75
CA LEU A 160 21.76 2.73 14.22
C LEU A 160 21.68 2.76 12.69
N GLY A 161 22.00 3.91 12.09
CA GLY A 161 22.10 4.03 10.63
C GLY A 161 23.19 3.10 10.05
N MET A 162 24.34 2.99 10.72
CA MET A 162 25.41 2.06 10.30
C MET A 162 24.97 0.60 10.43
N LYS A 163 24.32 0.22 11.54
CA LYS A 163 23.75 -1.13 11.71
C LYS A 163 22.76 -1.47 10.60
N PHE A 164 21.85 -0.54 10.29
CA PHE A 164 20.89 -0.73 9.20
C PHE A 164 21.62 -0.96 7.86
N GLN A 165 22.61 -0.13 7.54
CA GLN A 165 23.39 -0.30 6.29
C GLN A 165 24.15 -1.62 6.25
N ASN A 166 24.75 -2.06 7.37
CA ASN A 166 25.44 -3.35 7.43
C ASN A 166 24.48 -4.52 7.12
N HIS A 167 23.29 -4.53 7.73
CA HIS A 167 22.30 -5.57 7.45
C HIS A 167 21.78 -5.49 6.02
N ILE A 168 21.58 -4.30 5.45
CA ILE A 168 21.25 -4.15 4.03
C ILE A 168 22.34 -4.83 3.17
N MET A 169 23.62 -4.60 3.45
CA MET A 169 24.72 -5.24 2.69
C MET A 169 24.72 -6.77 2.85
N GLU A 170 24.56 -7.27 4.07
CA GLU A 170 24.49 -8.71 4.37
C GLU A 170 23.34 -9.39 3.62
N TYR A 171 22.13 -8.82 3.68
CA TYR A 171 20.98 -9.38 2.99
C TYR A 171 21.12 -9.24 1.47
N ARG A 172 21.69 -8.15 0.95
CA ARG A 172 21.96 -8.04 -0.50
C ARG A 172 22.84 -9.18 -0.97
N ALA A 173 23.95 -9.44 -0.28
CA ALA A 173 24.83 -10.55 -0.61
C ALA A 173 24.10 -11.91 -0.52
N LYS A 174 23.23 -12.11 0.47
CA LYS A 174 22.37 -13.30 0.59
C LYS A 174 21.45 -13.46 -0.64
N TYR A 175 20.68 -12.43 -1.00
CA TYR A 175 19.74 -12.49 -2.12
C TYR A 175 20.45 -12.59 -3.48
N GLU A 176 21.58 -11.89 -3.67
CA GLU A 176 22.41 -12.04 -4.86
C GLU A 176 22.88 -13.47 -5.05
N LYS A 177 23.36 -14.11 -3.97
CA LYS A 177 23.79 -15.51 -4.00
C LYS A 177 22.63 -16.46 -4.33
N ILE A 178 21.47 -16.30 -3.68
CA ILE A 178 20.31 -17.16 -3.95
C ILE A 178 19.90 -17.06 -5.43
N ILE A 179 19.89 -15.85 -5.99
CA ILE A 179 19.52 -15.65 -7.40
C ILE A 179 20.56 -16.25 -8.36
N GLN A 180 21.85 -16.21 -7.99
CA GLN A 180 22.92 -16.83 -8.78
C GLN A 180 22.89 -18.37 -8.73
N ASP A 181 22.55 -18.94 -7.58
CA ASP A 181 22.59 -20.40 -7.35
C ASP A 181 21.30 -21.09 -7.85
N ASP A 182 20.11 -20.50 -7.65
CA ASP A 182 18.81 -21.17 -7.88
C ASP A 182 18.05 -20.66 -9.13
N GLY A 183 18.47 -19.53 -9.71
CA GLY A 183 17.95 -19.01 -10.99
C GLY A 183 16.48 -18.55 -11.02
N THR A 184 15.66 -18.87 -10.02
CA THR A 184 14.24 -18.47 -9.92
C THR A 184 13.77 -18.24 -8.47
N HIS A 185 12.67 -17.51 -8.30
CA HIS A 185 12.12 -17.04 -7.03
C HIS A 185 11.42 -18.11 -6.16
N ASP A 186 11.18 -19.31 -6.70
CA ASP A 186 10.26 -20.29 -6.09
C ASP A 186 10.81 -21.00 -4.84
N ASP A 187 12.13 -20.94 -4.62
CA ASP A 187 12.80 -21.68 -3.54
C ASP A 187 13.18 -20.83 -2.31
N ILE A 188 12.85 -19.53 -2.29
CA ILE A 188 13.14 -18.66 -1.14
C ILE A 188 12.15 -18.96 -0.01
N LYS A 189 12.60 -19.75 0.96
CA LYS A 189 11.89 -19.97 2.23
C LYS A 189 12.18 -18.83 3.20
N PHE A 190 11.12 -18.13 3.62
CA PHE A 190 11.14 -17.03 4.59
C PHE A 190 10.89 -17.53 6.01
#